data_AF-A0A8C0ZJG9-F1
#
_entry.id   AF-A0A8C0ZJG9-F1
#
_cell.length_a   1.000
_cell.length_b   1.000
_cell.length_c   1.000
_cell.angle_alpha   90.00
_cell.angle_beta   90.00
_cell.angle_gamma   90.00
#
_symmetry.space_group_name_H-M   'P 1'
#
loop_
_entity.id
_entity.type
_entity.pdbx_description
1 polymer ?
#
loop_
_entity_poly.entity_id
_entity_poly.type
_entity_poly.pdbx_seq_one_letter_code
_entity_poly.pdbx_strand_id
1 'polypeptide(L)'
;MFLKPLKISLLCFRAIINHFNPKIESYAAVNHISQLSEDQVLEVVRSNYDTLTLKLQDGLDQYERYSEQHKEAAFFKELVSCLGSEQSTALFQSLCLWPGQLYLGCS
;
A
#
# COMPACT_ATOMS: atom_id res chain seq x y z
N MET A 1 -2.36 -4.12 -1.81
CA MET A 1 -3.45 -3.40 -1.10
C MET A 1 -3.31 -3.37 0.43
N PHE A 2 -2.41 -4.15 1.05
CA PHE A 2 -2.17 -4.19 2.51
C PHE A 2 -1.42 -2.99 3.12
N LEU A 3 -1.05 -1.98 2.33
CA LEU A 3 -0.24 -0.84 2.79
C LEU A 3 -1.04 0.29 3.44
N LYS A 4 -2.37 0.29 3.33
CA LYS A 4 -3.23 1.35 3.89
C LYS A 4 -3.25 1.36 5.44
N PRO A 5 -3.48 0.26 6.17
CA PRO A 5 -3.56 0.30 7.64
C PRO A 5 -2.21 0.55 8.32
N LEU A 6 -1.10 0.04 7.75
CA LEU A 6 0.25 0.24 8.27
C LEU A 6 0.75 1.69 8.15
N LYS A 7 0.29 2.44 7.14
CA LYS A 7 0.69 3.85 6.98
C LYS A 7 0.10 4.74 8.06
N ILE A 8 -1.12 4.46 8.53
CA ILE A 8 -1.80 5.33 9.47
C ILE A 8 -1.25 5.22 10.88
N SER A 9 -0.92 4.01 11.35
CA SER A 9 -0.30 3.86 12.67
C SER A 9 1.00 4.67 12.76
N LEU A 10 1.85 4.60 11.74
CA LEU A 10 3.11 5.35 11.68
C LEU A 10 2.90 6.87 11.65
N LEU A 11 1.85 7.36 10.98
CA LEU A 11 1.52 8.78 10.95
C LEU A 11 1.01 9.26 12.32
N CYS A 12 0.18 8.47 13.00
CA CYS A 12 -0.30 8.80 14.36
C CYS A 12 0.87 8.87 15.36
N PHE A 13 1.77 7.88 15.37
CA PHE A 13 2.94 7.90 16.25
C PHE A 13 3.84 9.11 15.97
N ARG A 14 4.09 9.43 14.70
CA ARG A 14 4.88 10.60 14.32
C ARG A 14 4.24 11.90 14.81
N ALA A 15 2.92 12.04 14.67
CA ALA A 15 2.20 13.22 15.12
C ALA A 15 2.27 13.41 16.64
N ILE A 16 2.12 12.32 17.41
CA ILE A 16 2.23 12.33 18.87
C ILE A 16 3.63 12.79 19.29
N ILE A 17 4.68 12.18 18.74
CA ILE A 17 6.08 12.51 19.08
C ILE A 17 6.39 13.96 18.73
N ASN A 18 6.02 14.41 17.53
CA ASN A 18 6.30 15.79 17.09
C ASN A 18 5.54 16.84 17.92
N HIS A 19 4.39 16.50 18.48
CA HIS A 19 3.61 17.40 19.33
C HIS A 19 4.21 17.54 20.72
N PHE A 20 4.64 16.44 21.32
CA PHE A 20 5.12 16.44 22.71
C PHE A 20 6.62 16.75 22.85
N ASN A 21 7.48 16.40 21.88
CA ASN A 21 8.90 16.73 21.94
C ASN A 21 9.18 18.22 22.27
N PRO A 22 8.62 19.21 21.54
CA PRO A 22 8.90 20.62 21.85
C PRO A 22 8.37 21.04 23.24
N LYS A 23 7.28 20.43 23.73
CA LYS A 23 6.74 20.71 25.07
C LYS A 23 7.64 20.13 26.16
N ILE A 24 8.17 18.93 25.94
CA ILE A 24 9.14 18.25 26.83
C ILE A 24 10.45 19.04 26.88
N GLU A 25 10.97 19.47 25.74
CA GLU A 25 12.18 20.31 25.65
C GLU A 25 11.99 21.66 26.34
N SER A 26 10.83 22.31 26.13
CA SER A 26 10.50 23.57 26.81
C SER A 26 10.40 23.38 28.33
N TYR A 27 9.78 22.29 28.80
CA TYR A 27 9.70 21.98 30.23
C TYR A 27 11.08 21.73 30.84
N ALA A 28 11.95 20.97 30.16
CA ALA A 28 13.32 20.74 30.59
C ALA A 28 14.12 22.05 30.69
N ALA A 29 13.98 22.94 29.69
CA ALA A 29 14.67 24.22 29.66
C ALA A 29 14.24 25.18 30.78
N VAL A 30 12.93 25.27 31.05
CA VAL A 30 12.38 26.15 32.10
C VAL A 30 12.75 25.66 33.51
N ASN A 31 12.76 24.36 33.73
CA ASN A 31 13.10 23.78 35.02
C ASN A 31 14.60 23.54 35.21
N HIS A 32 15.43 23.87 34.22
CA HIS A 32 16.88 23.63 34.20
C HIS A 32 17.24 22.15 34.44
N ILE A 33 16.45 21.24 33.87
CA ILE A 33 16.61 19.78 34.02
C ILE A 33 17.31 19.22 32.78
N SER A 34 18.53 18.69 32.95
CA SER A 34 19.30 18.11 31.84
C SER A 34 18.83 16.71 31.43
N GLN A 35 18.17 15.97 32.33
CA GLN A 35 17.62 14.64 32.05
C GLN A 35 16.28 14.49 32.79
N LEU A 36 15.21 14.27 32.03
CA LEU A 36 13.86 14.07 32.57
C LEU A 36 13.66 12.62 33.01
N SER A 37 12.97 12.44 34.14
CA SER A 37 12.46 11.12 34.56
C SER A 37 11.15 10.79 33.84
N GLU A 38 10.76 9.51 33.87
CA GLU A 38 9.51 9.05 33.29
C GLU A 38 8.29 9.79 33.86
N ASP A 39 8.24 9.96 35.19
CA ASP A 39 7.13 10.66 35.86
C ASP A 39 6.99 12.11 35.38
N GLN A 40 8.11 12.80 35.16
CA GLN A 40 8.11 14.18 34.67
C GLN A 40 7.63 14.28 33.22
N VAL A 41 8.01 13.32 32.37
CA VAL A 41 7.48 13.24 31.00
C VAL A 41 5.98 12.94 31.01
N LEU A 42 5.52 12.02 31.86
CA LEU A 42 4.11 11.69 32.01
C LEU A 42 3.29 12.89 32.49
N GLU A 43 3.83 13.73 33.37
CA GLU A 43 3.19 14.96 33.83
C GLU A 43 3.01 15.97 32.69
N VAL A 44 4.04 16.19 31.88
CA VAL A 44 3.97 17.08 30.70
C VAL A 44 2.94 16.56 29.69
N VAL A 45 2.89 15.25 29.45
CA VAL A 45 1.92 14.64 28.54
C VAL A 45 0.49 14.79 29.07
N ARG A 46 0.26 14.49 30.35
CA ARG A 46 -1.09 14.58 30.97
C ARG A 46 -1.61 16.02 31.01
N SER A 47 -0.75 16.98 31.34
CA SER A 47 -1.12 18.40 31.42
C SER A 47 -1.39 19.06 30.06
N ASN A 48 -0.99 18.41 28.96
CA ASN A 48 -1.14 18.94 27.61
C ASN A 48 -1.96 18.00 26.71
N TYR A 49 -2.63 17.02 27.28
CA TYR A 49 -3.31 15.96 26.53
C TYR A 49 -4.44 16.49 25.63
N ASP A 50 -5.18 17.48 26.14
CA ASP A 50 -6.26 18.19 25.45
C ASP A 50 -5.79 18.91 24.18
N THR A 51 -4.51 19.30 24.13
CA THR A 51 -3.93 20.04 22.99
C THR A 51 -3.58 19.14 21.81
N LEU A 52 -3.52 17.81 22.00
CA LEU A 52 -3.23 16.87 20.91
C LEU A 52 -4.52 16.49 20.18
N THR A 53 -4.67 16.93 18.94
CA THR A 53 -5.78 16.50 18.07
C THR A 53 -5.34 15.38 17.14
N LEU A 54 -5.88 14.19 17.34
CA LEU A 54 -5.71 13.06 16.42
C LEU A 54 -6.87 13.04 15.41
N LYS A 55 -6.55 13.03 14.12
CA LYS A 55 -7.56 12.86 13.08
C LYS A 55 -7.93 11.39 12.94
N LEU A 56 -9.22 11.09 13.04
CA LEU A 56 -9.75 9.80 12.58
C LEU A 56 -9.49 9.68 11.08
N GLN A 57 -9.05 8.50 10.65
CA GLN A 57 -8.85 8.24 9.24
C GLN A 57 -10.21 8.12 8.54
N ASP A 58 -10.37 8.80 7.40
CA ASP A 58 -11.54 8.63 6.54
C ASP A 58 -11.60 7.21 5.96
N GLY A 59 -12.79 6.61 5.94
CA GLY A 59 -13.06 5.30 5.33
C GLY A 59 -12.74 4.08 6.19
N LEU A 60 -12.75 4.21 7.53
CA LEU A 60 -12.64 3.07 8.46
C LEU A 60 -13.82 2.08 8.34
N ASP A 61 -14.97 2.54 7.84
CA ASP A 61 -16.18 1.77 7.55
C ASP A 61 -16.16 1.12 6.15
N GLN A 62 -15.26 1.58 5.28
CA GLN A 62 -15.10 1.05 3.93
C GLN A 62 -14.18 -0.17 3.94
N TYR A 63 -14.70 -1.30 4.42
CA TYR A 63 -14.10 -2.58 4.11
C TYR A 63 -14.34 -2.88 2.62
N GLU A 64 -13.36 -2.55 1.76
CA GLU A 64 -13.32 -3.11 0.41
C GLU A 64 -13.19 -4.62 0.55
N ARG A 65 -14.32 -5.34 0.42
CA ARG A 65 -14.34 -6.80 0.22
C ARG A 65 -13.26 -7.11 -0.79
N TYR A 66 -12.35 -8.02 -0.43
CA TYR A 66 -11.34 -8.51 -1.35
C TYR A 66 -12.02 -8.93 -2.66
N SER A 67 -11.84 -8.14 -3.72
CA SER A 67 -12.33 -8.46 -5.05
C SER A 67 -11.12 -8.92 -5.87
N GLU A 68 -11.08 -10.21 -6.22
CA GLU A 68 -10.04 -10.76 -7.11
C GLU A 68 -10.02 -10.10 -8.49
N GLN A 69 -11.09 -9.37 -8.86
CA GLN A 69 -11.18 -8.59 -10.08
C GLN A 69 -10.36 -7.30 -9.94
N HIS A 70 -9.02 -7.46 -9.91
CA HIS A 70 -8.08 -6.36 -10.03
C HIS A 70 -8.43 -5.53 -11.28
N LYS A 71 -8.32 -4.20 -11.20
CA LYS A 71 -8.52 -3.30 -12.37
C LYS A 71 -7.63 -3.71 -13.56
N GLU A 72 -6.50 -4.33 -13.25
CA GLU A 72 -5.51 -4.82 -14.21
C GLU A 72 -5.80 -6.26 -14.68
N ALA A 73 -6.80 -6.96 -14.14
CA ALA A 73 -7.12 -8.34 -14.54
C ALA A 73 -7.51 -8.43 -16.02
N ALA A 74 -8.20 -7.41 -16.54
CA ALA A 74 -8.49 -7.31 -17.98
C ALA A 74 -7.21 -7.14 -18.81
N PHE A 75 -6.27 -6.30 -18.34
CA PHE A 75 -4.97 -6.11 -18.96
C PHE A 75 -4.14 -7.40 -18.98
N PHE A 76 -4.04 -8.10 -17.85
CA PHE A 76 -3.32 -9.38 -17.79
C PHE A 76 -3.98 -10.47 -18.63
N LYS A 77 -5.32 -10.49 -18.70
CA LYS A 77 -6.06 -11.41 -19.57
C LYS A 77 -5.78 -11.13 -21.05
N GLU A 78 -5.74 -9.87 -21.45
CA GLU A 78 -5.40 -9.46 -22.82
C GLU A 78 -3.96 -9.84 -23.16
N LEU A 79 -3.01 -9.55 -22.27
CA LEU A 79 -1.60 -9.89 -22.44
C LEU A 79 -1.38 -11.41 -22.60
N VAL A 80 -2.02 -12.23 -21.75
CA VAL A 80 -1.96 -13.70 -21.87
C VAL A 80 -2.61 -14.18 -23.17
N SER A 81 -3.70 -13.55 -23.60
CA SER A 81 -4.36 -13.86 -24.88
C SER A 81 -3.47 -13.52 -26.09
N CYS A 82 -2.77 -12.38 -26.06
CA CYS A 82 -1.82 -12.00 -27.11
C CYS A 82 -0.67 -13.01 -27.21
N LEU A 83 -0.03 -13.34 -26.09
CA LEU A 83 1.05 -14.33 -26.06
C LEU A 83 0.60 -15.72 -26.53
N GLY A 84 -0.62 -16.14 -26.20
CA GLY A 84 -1.19 -17.41 -26.68
C GLY A 84 -1.49 -17.43 -28.18
N SER A 85 -1.84 -16.27 -28.75
CA SER A 85 -2.12 -16.13 -30.18
C SER A 85 -0.86 -16.14 -31.04
N GLU A 86 0.24 -15.56 -30.57
CA GLU A 86 1.55 -15.54 -31.27
C GLU A 86 2.18 -16.92 -31.42
N GLN A 87 2.05 -17.77 -30.40
CA GLN A 87 2.54 -19.15 -30.45
C GLN A 87 1.73 -20.02 -31.43
N SER A 88 0.44 -19.71 -31.61
CA SER A 88 -0.46 -20.46 -32.50
C SER A 88 -0.27 -20.09 -33.97
N THR A 89 0.00 -18.81 -34.28
CA THR A 89 0.32 -18.36 -35.64
C THR A 89 1.70 -18.82 -36.11
N ALA A 90 2.71 -18.87 -35.24
CA ALA A 90 4.03 -19.39 -35.58
C ALA A 90 3.98 -20.88 -36.01
N LEU A 91 3.17 -21.70 -35.34
CA LEU A 91 2.94 -23.10 -35.72
C LEU A 91 2.16 -23.22 -37.03
N PHE A 92 1.13 -22.39 -37.24
CA PHE A 92 0.36 -22.38 -38.50
C PHE A 92 1.20 -21.92 -39.70
N GLN A 93 2.04 -20.89 -39.55
CA GLN A 93 2.94 -20.45 -40.61
C GLN A 93 4.04 -21.47 -40.91
N SER A 94 4.57 -22.15 -39.89
CA SER A 94 5.56 -23.22 -40.09
C SER A 94 4.98 -24.47 -40.76
N LEU A 95 3.68 -24.74 -40.62
CA LEU A 95 2.96 -25.81 -41.31
C LEU A 95 2.55 -25.43 -42.74
N CYS A 96 2.19 -24.16 -43.00
CA CYS A 96 1.77 -23.69 -44.31
C CYS A 96 2.92 -23.38 -45.29
N LEU A 97 4.18 -23.28 -44.85
CA LEU A 97 5.34 -22.98 -45.69
C LEU A 97 6.23 -24.19 -46.06
N TRP A 98 5.87 -25.41 -45.69
CA TRP A 98 6.57 -26.60 -46.21
C TRP A 98 6.13 -26.88 -47.66
N PRO A 99 7.06 -26.85 -48.64
CA PRO A 99 6.71 -27.10 -50.03
C PRO A 99 6.59 -28.60 -50.26
N GLY A 100 5.35 -29.09 -50.26
CA GLY A 100 5.01 -30.39 -50.84
C GLY A 100 4.34 -31.35 -49.88
N GLN A 101 3.01 -31.30 -49.80
CA GLN A 101 2.19 -32.51 -49.67
C GLN A 101 0.76 -32.25 -50.15
N LEU A 102 0.30 -33.13 -51.05
CA LEU A 102 -1.04 -33.18 -51.62
C LEU A 102 -2.11 -33.54 -50.57
N TYR A 103 -3.27 -32.88 -50.69
CA TYR A 103 -4.65 -33.31 -50.42
C TYR A 103 -4.98 -34.31 -49.29
N LEU A 104 -5.93 -33.94 -48.43
CA LEU A 104 -7.12 -34.76 -48.13
C LEU A 104 -8.23 -33.87 -47.55
N GLY A 105 -9.42 -33.97 -48.14
CA GLY A 105 -10.53 -33.05 -47.97
C GLY A 105 -11.29 -33.16 -46.65
N CYS A 106 -12.12 -32.15 -46.41
CA CYS A 106 -13.25 -32.23 -45.51
C CYS A 106 -14.53 -31.89 -46.29
N SER A 107 -15.50 -32.81 -46.24
CA SER A 107 -16.93 -32.55 -46.50
C SER A 107 -17.48 -31.47 -45.59
#